data_AF-A0A4P9J8F5-F1
#
_entry.id   AF-A0A4P9J8F5-F1
#
_cell.length_a   1.000
_cell.length_b   1.000
_cell.length_c   1.000
_cell.angle_alpha   90.00
_cell.angle_beta   90.00
_cell.angle_gamma   90.00
#
_symmetry.space_group_name_H-M   'P 1'
#
loop_
_entity.id
_entity.type
_entity.pdbx_description
1 polymer ?
#
loop_
_entity_poly.entity_id
_entity_poly.type
_entity_poly.pdbx_seq_one_letter_code
_entity_poly.pdbx_strand_id
1 'polypeptide(L)'
;MLYLITPDGTVHWTDTELGYALADAKAGRRQLADLDWREDPGTVPAETVLALALRHGIDARTGLVLHGGFVEQAREPDRLRAAAQEQRLVTRQLESIAEEPRFEDRNWFRRQRAVAEEARQDAGTALRTADKAARELFEDPVQDHLVRAWQRAGGLVPATA
;
A
#
# COMPACT_ATOMS: atom_id res chain seq x y z
N MET A 1 -5.83 10.42 -3.97
CA MET A 1 -6.53 9.15 -4.27
C MET A 1 -7.24 8.62 -3.03
N LEU A 2 -8.51 8.25 -3.20
CA LEU A 2 -9.34 7.59 -2.19
C LEU A 2 -9.78 6.23 -2.73
N TYR A 3 -10.02 5.30 -1.81
CA TYR A 3 -10.68 4.04 -2.09
C TYR A 3 -12.03 4.00 -1.37
N LEU A 4 -13.02 3.36 -1.97
CA LEU A 4 -14.30 3.01 -1.36
C LEU A 4 -14.45 1.50 -1.44
N ILE A 5 -14.71 0.86 -0.31
CA ILE A 5 -15.14 -0.54 -0.28
C ILE A 5 -16.63 -0.61 0.03
N THR A 6 -17.37 -1.30 -0.83
CA THR A 6 -18.80 -1.53 -0.69
C THR A 6 -19.09 -2.92 -0.09
N PRO A 7 -20.25 -3.11 0.57
CA PRO A 7 -20.65 -4.35 1.24
C PRO A 7 -20.56 -5.65 0.45
N ASP A 8 -20.68 -5.57 -0.87
CA ASP A 8 -20.55 -6.68 -1.81
C ASP A 8 -19.09 -7.11 -2.04
N GLY A 9 -18.13 -6.40 -1.45
CA GLY A 9 -16.70 -6.64 -1.60
C GLY A 9 -16.07 -5.92 -2.79
N THR A 10 -16.83 -5.09 -3.50
CA THR A 10 -16.30 -4.31 -4.63
C THR A 10 -15.45 -3.15 -4.11
N VAL A 11 -14.28 -2.97 -4.72
CA VAL A 11 -13.40 -1.83 -4.44
C VAL A 11 -13.53 -0.83 -5.57
N HIS A 12 -13.74 0.42 -5.19
CA HIS A 12 -13.72 1.56 -6.10
C HIS A 12 -12.60 2.52 -5.69
N TRP A 13 -12.18 3.35 -6.62
CA TRP A 13 -11.21 4.42 -6.39
C TRP A 13 -11.65 5.71 -7.07
N THR A 14 -11.12 6.81 -6.58
CA THR A 14 -11.25 8.11 -7.23
C THR A 14 -10.00 8.96 -7.00
N ASP A 15 -9.64 9.77 -7.99
CA ASP A 15 -8.51 10.69 -7.89
C ASP A 15 -8.98 12.01 -7.28
N THR A 16 -9.26 11.96 -5.99
CA THR A 16 -9.59 13.14 -5.16
C THR A 16 -8.73 13.10 -3.90
N GLU A 17 -8.41 14.27 -3.36
CA GLU A 17 -7.76 14.37 -2.05
C GLU A 17 -8.80 14.37 -0.93
N LEU A 18 -8.48 13.71 0.18
CA LEU A 18 -9.39 13.60 1.32
C LEU A 18 -9.82 14.97 1.86
N GLY A 19 -8.88 15.91 1.95
CA GLY A 19 -9.16 17.26 2.47
C GLY A 19 -10.22 17.99 1.67
N TYR A 20 -10.13 17.96 0.34
CA TYR A 20 -11.14 18.56 -0.54
C TYR A 20 -12.49 17.86 -0.43
N ALA A 21 -12.51 16.52 -0.42
CA ALA A 21 -13.74 15.75 -0.30
C ALA A 21 -14.48 16.03 1.03
N LEU A 22 -13.74 16.11 2.15
CA LEU A 22 -14.31 16.44 3.46
C LEU A 22 -14.79 17.89 3.55
N ALA A 23 -14.08 18.83 2.91
CA ALA A 23 -14.50 20.23 2.84
C ALA A 23 -15.83 20.38 2.07
N ASP A 24 -15.99 19.66 0.95
CA ASP A 24 -17.25 19.64 0.18
C ASP A 24 -18.41 19.02 0.95
N ALA A 25 -18.16 17.91 1.66
CA ALA A 25 -19.17 17.26 2.50
C ALA A 25 -19.63 18.18 3.63
N LYS A 26 -18.69 18.88 4.28
CA LYS A 26 -19.01 19.85 5.34
C LYS A 26 -19.79 21.06 4.83
N ALA A 27 -19.51 21.49 3.61
CA ALA A 27 -20.23 22.58 2.95
C ALA A 27 -21.58 22.14 2.36
N GLY A 28 -21.96 20.86 2.46
CA GLY A 28 -23.20 20.32 1.89
C GLY A 28 -23.22 20.29 0.36
N ARG A 29 -22.06 20.41 -0.30
CA ARG A 29 -21.96 20.44 -1.76
C ARG A 29 -22.00 19.06 -2.38
N ARG A 30 -21.28 18.10 -1.79
CA ARG A 30 -21.16 16.73 -2.28
C ARG A 30 -20.77 15.80 -1.13
N GLN A 31 -21.47 14.68 -0.98
CA GLN A 31 -21.12 13.66 0.03
C GLN A 31 -20.01 12.75 -0.49
N LEU A 32 -19.35 12.03 0.42
CA LEU A 32 -18.33 11.02 0.06
C LEU A 32 -18.90 9.89 -0.81
N ALA A 33 -20.17 9.52 -0.59
CA ALA A 33 -20.89 8.54 -1.42
C ALA A 33 -21.02 8.97 -2.89
N ASP A 34 -21.10 10.28 -3.14
CA ASP A 34 -21.47 10.87 -4.42
C ASP A 34 -20.25 11.32 -5.23
N LEU A 35 -19.04 10.89 -4.85
CA LEU A 35 -17.84 11.13 -5.65
C LEU A 35 -17.89 10.29 -6.93
N ASP A 36 -17.12 10.70 -7.93
CA ASP A 36 -16.97 9.95 -9.20
C ASP A 36 -16.08 8.73 -8.97
N TRP A 37 -16.68 7.69 -8.39
CA TRP A 37 -16.05 6.40 -8.09
C TRP A 37 -15.91 5.56 -9.35
N ARG A 38 -14.73 4.97 -9.54
CA ARG A 38 -14.43 4.01 -10.61
C ARG A 38 -14.08 2.68 -9.98
N GLU A 39 -14.59 1.58 -10.52
CA GLU A 39 -14.22 0.25 -10.05
C GLU A 39 -12.70 0.03 -10.19
N ASP A 40 -12.08 -0.53 -9.15
CA ASP A 40 -10.69 -0.97 -9.20
C ASP A 40 -10.63 -2.32 -9.94
N PRO A 41 -9.75 -2.48 -10.95
CA PRO A 41 -9.67 -3.70 -11.74
C PRO A 41 -9.03 -4.90 -10.99
N GLY A 42 -9.08 -4.92 -9.66
CA GLY A 42 -8.43 -5.92 -8.81
C GLY A 42 -6.95 -5.61 -8.52
N THR A 43 -6.55 -4.34 -8.63
CA THR A 43 -5.20 -3.87 -8.28
C THR A 43 -4.94 -3.98 -6.79
N VAL A 44 -5.99 -3.85 -5.97
CA VAL A 44 -5.92 -3.90 -4.50
C VAL A 44 -6.87 -4.99 -3.97
N PRO A 45 -6.41 -5.91 -3.11
CA PRO A 45 -7.29 -6.90 -2.49
C PRO A 45 -8.35 -6.26 -1.61
N ALA A 46 -9.62 -6.62 -1.82
CA ALA A 46 -10.75 -6.11 -1.04
C ALA A 46 -10.60 -6.36 0.46
N GLU A 47 -10.06 -7.52 0.86
CA GLU A 47 -9.81 -7.86 2.26
C GLU A 47 -8.85 -6.87 2.94
N THR A 48 -7.79 -6.48 2.24
CA THR A 48 -6.82 -5.48 2.71
C THR A 48 -7.50 -4.12 2.87
N VAL A 49 -8.29 -3.70 1.87
CA VAL A 49 -9.02 -2.42 1.94
C VAL A 49 -10.01 -2.42 3.10
N LEU A 50 -10.77 -3.50 3.30
CA LEU A 50 -11.72 -3.60 4.40
C LEU A 50 -11.03 -3.55 5.77
N ALA A 51 -9.96 -4.34 5.94
CA ALA A 51 -9.23 -4.39 7.20
C ALA A 51 -8.65 -3.01 7.59
N LEU A 52 -8.11 -2.27 6.62
CA LEU A 52 -7.62 -0.92 6.83
C LEU A 52 -8.77 0.08 7.02
N ALA A 53 -9.84 -0.02 6.23
CA ALA A 53 -10.99 0.87 6.33
C ALA A 53 -11.71 0.75 7.68
N LEU A 54 -11.75 -0.43 8.29
CA LEU A 54 -12.30 -0.62 9.64
C LEU A 54 -11.45 0.01 10.75
N ARG A 55 -10.19 0.36 10.47
CA ARG A 55 -9.24 0.98 11.42
C ARG A 55 -9.01 2.46 11.16
N HIS A 56 -9.03 2.88 9.90
CA HIS A 56 -8.56 4.19 9.44
C HIS A 56 -9.53 4.89 8.50
N GLY A 57 -10.64 4.23 8.18
CA GLY A 57 -11.59 4.71 7.18
C GLY A 57 -12.59 5.73 7.71
N ILE A 58 -13.54 6.07 6.83
CA ILE A 58 -14.62 7.02 7.07
C ILE A 58 -15.93 6.42 6.55
N ASP A 59 -16.99 6.55 7.33
CA ASP A 59 -18.35 6.17 6.93
C ASP A 59 -18.82 7.04 5.76
N ALA A 60 -19.05 6.41 4.60
CA ALA A 60 -19.64 7.06 3.43
C ALA A 60 -21.10 6.64 3.19
N ARG A 61 -21.76 5.99 4.15
CA ARG A 61 -23.13 5.42 4.09
C ARG A 61 -23.30 4.22 3.15
N THR A 62 -22.76 4.30 1.93
CA THR A 62 -22.78 3.22 0.94
C THR A 62 -21.65 2.21 1.14
N GLY A 63 -20.70 2.53 2.02
CA GLY A 63 -19.52 1.73 2.31
C GLY A 63 -18.54 2.50 3.18
N LEU A 64 -17.28 2.07 3.16
CA LEU A 64 -16.20 2.74 3.90
C LEU A 64 -15.19 3.34 2.92
N VAL A 65 -14.84 4.60 3.15
CA VAL A 65 -13.80 5.30 2.40
C VAL A 65 -12.48 5.22 3.14
N LEU A 66 -11.40 4.97 2.40
CA LEU A 66 -10.04 4.88 2.91
C LEU A 66 -9.11 5.78 2.10
N HIS A 67 -8.19 6.48 2.78
CA HIS A 67 -7.17 7.25 2.09
C HIS A 67 -6.14 6.34 1.41
N GLY A 68 -5.78 6.64 0.17
CA GLY A 68 -4.84 5.81 -0.62
C GLY A 68 -3.50 5.59 0.07
N GLY A 69 -3.00 6.58 0.83
CA GLY A 69 -1.74 6.45 1.58
C GLY A 69 -1.67 5.23 2.51
N PHE A 70 -2.78 4.81 3.11
CA PHE A 70 -2.82 3.59 3.93
C PHE A 70 -2.63 2.32 3.09
N VAL A 71 -3.25 2.28 1.92
CA VAL A 71 -3.11 1.16 0.98
C VAL A 71 -1.68 1.10 0.44
N GLU A 72 -1.10 2.24 0.09
CA GLU A 72 0.28 2.31 -0.39
C GLU A 72 1.25 1.84 0.69
N GLN A 73 1.12 2.33 1.93
CA GLN A 73 1.97 1.92 3.05
C GLN A 73 1.83 0.43 3.40
N ALA A 74 0.63 -0.14 3.32
CA ALA A 74 0.41 -1.57 3.54
C ALA A 74 1.06 -2.45 2.45
N ARG A 75 1.15 -1.95 1.20
CA ARG A 75 1.71 -2.69 0.06
C ARG A 75 3.19 -2.46 -0.19
N GLU A 76 3.75 -1.41 0.43
CA GLU A 76 5.15 -1.03 0.24
C GLU A 76 6.15 -2.16 0.52
N PRO A 77 5.99 -3.00 1.57
CA PRO A 77 6.91 -4.12 1.78
C PRO A 77 6.95 -5.09 0.60
N ASP A 78 5.80 -5.42 0.00
CA ASP A 78 5.74 -6.34 -1.13
C ASP A 78 6.35 -5.75 -2.39
N ARG A 79 6.15 -4.44 -2.61
CA ARG A 79 6.82 -3.71 -3.70
C ARG A 79 8.33 -3.72 -3.55
N LEU A 80 8.84 -3.43 -2.34
CA LEU A 80 10.27 -3.46 -2.06
C LEU A 80 10.85 -4.87 -2.21
N ARG A 81 10.11 -5.92 -1.80
CA ARG A 81 10.53 -7.32 -2.02
C ARG A 81 10.59 -7.67 -3.50
N ALA A 82 9.58 -7.28 -4.28
CA ALA A 82 9.55 -7.52 -5.72
C ALA A 82 10.73 -6.82 -6.41
N ALA A 83 10.95 -5.54 -6.11
CA ALA A 83 12.09 -4.78 -6.64
C ALA A 83 13.44 -5.41 -6.27
N ALA A 84 13.59 -5.89 -5.02
CA ALA A 84 14.81 -6.58 -4.58
C ALA A 84 15.01 -7.92 -5.31
N GLN A 85 13.93 -8.66 -5.60
CA GLN A 85 14.01 -9.90 -6.38
C GLN A 85 14.40 -9.64 -7.83
N GLU A 86 13.82 -8.63 -8.47
CA GLU A 86 14.16 -8.22 -9.84
C GLU A 86 15.63 -7.79 -9.93
N GLN A 87 16.12 -6.96 -9.00
CA GLN A 87 17.53 -6.59 -8.93
C GLN A 87 18.45 -7.80 -8.80
N ARG A 88 18.09 -8.80 -7.99
CA ARG A 88 18.86 -10.05 -7.87
C ARG A 88 18.87 -10.88 -9.15
N LEU A 89 17.78 -10.86 -9.92
CA LEU A 89 17.72 -11.56 -11.21
C LEU A 89 18.61 -10.87 -12.25
N VAL A 90 18.50 -9.55 -12.38
CA VAL A 90 19.32 -8.74 -13.28
C VAL A 90 20.81 -8.86 -12.91
N THR A 91 21.15 -8.80 -11.62
CA THR A 91 22.53 -8.93 -11.15
C THR A 91 23.12 -10.29 -11.55
N ARG A 92 22.38 -11.39 -11.35
CA ARG A 92 22.84 -12.74 -11.76
C ARG A 92 23.04 -12.86 -13.26
N GLN A 93 22.18 -12.24 -14.07
CA GLN A 93 22.34 -12.22 -15.53
C GLN A 93 23.59 -11.44 -15.94
N LEU A 94 23.85 -10.30 -15.31
CA LEU A 94 25.05 -9.50 -15.59
C LEU A 94 26.34 -10.22 -15.16
N GLU A 95 26.33 -10.86 -13.99
CA GLU A 95 27.45 -11.67 -13.49
C GLU A 95 27.77 -12.85 -14.41
N SER A 96 26.76 -13.46 -15.06
CA SER A 96 26.99 -14.55 -16.02
C SER A 96 27.65 -14.14 -17.34
N ILE A 97 27.68 -12.84 -17.65
CA ILE A 97 28.20 -12.29 -18.91
C ILE A 97 29.49 -11.48 -18.68
N ALA A 98 29.82 -11.18 -17.42
CA ALA A 98 30.98 -10.36 -17.06
C ALA A 98 32.31 -11.13 -17.24
N GLU A 99 33.25 -10.54 -17.99
CA GLU A 99 34.64 -11.01 -18.05
C GLU A 99 35.37 -10.76 -16.72
N GLU A 100 36.32 -11.64 -16.36
CA GLU A 100 37.11 -11.47 -15.15
C GLU A 100 37.87 -10.13 -15.15
N PRO A 101 37.91 -9.40 -14.01
CA PRO A 101 38.61 -8.13 -13.90
C PRO A 101 40.09 -8.24 -14.26
N ARG A 102 40.56 -7.40 -15.18
CA ARG A 102 42.00 -7.19 -15.37
C ARG A 102 42.61 -6.61 -14.08
N PHE A 103 43.88 -6.92 -13.83
CA PHE A 103 44.58 -6.55 -12.59
C PHE A 103 44.54 -5.03 -12.30
N GLU A 104 44.59 -4.22 -13.35
CA GLU A 104 44.59 -2.75 -13.30
C GLU A 104 43.27 -2.16 -12.77
N ASP A 105 42.16 -2.89 -12.87
CA ASP A 105 40.82 -2.40 -12.50
C ASP A 105 40.41 -2.77 -11.06
N ARG A 106 41.24 -3.51 -10.31
CA ARG A 106 40.88 -4.05 -8.98
C ARG A 106 40.38 -2.99 -7.99
N ASN A 107 40.93 -1.77 -8.01
CA ASN A 107 40.49 -0.69 -7.13
C ASN A 107 39.11 -0.13 -7.53
N TRP A 108 38.79 -0.14 -8.83
CA TRP A 108 37.46 0.21 -9.32
C TRP A 108 36.45 -0.87 -8.92
N PHE A 109 36.76 -2.16 -9.14
CA PHE A 109 35.89 -3.27 -8.74
C PHE A 109 35.65 -3.33 -7.22
N ARG A 110 36.67 -3.07 -6.39
CA ARG A 110 36.50 -2.99 -4.93
C ARG A 110 35.53 -1.87 -4.52
N ARG A 111 35.63 -0.69 -5.14
CA ARG A 111 34.70 0.43 -4.89
C ARG A 111 33.29 0.10 -5.34
N GLN A 112 33.11 -0.47 -6.53
CA GLN A 112 31.80 -0.92 -7.02
C GLN A 112 31.17 -1.95 -6.08
N ARG A 113 31.97 -2.90 -5.57
CA ARG A 113 31.49 -3.89 -4.59
C ARG A 113 31.08 -3.25 -3.26
N ALA A 114 31.82 -2.25 -2.79
CA ALA A 114 31.46 -1.51 -1.57
C ALA A 114 30.15 -0.73 -1.74
N VAL A 115 29.98 -0.03 -2.86
CA VAL A 115 28.73 0.68 -3.20
C VAL A 115 27.55 -0.30 -3.31
N ALA A 116 27.75 -1.45 -3.96
CA ALA A 116 26.71 -2.48 -4.06
C ALA A 116 26.33 -3.05 -2.69
N GLU A 117 27.29 -3.19 -1.77
CA GLU A 117 27.02 -3.68 -0.42
C GLU A 117 26.29 -2.65 0.43
N GLU A 118 26.68 -1.38 0.36
CA GLU A 118 25.97 -0.25 1.00
C GLU A 118 24.52 -0.17 0.50
N ALA A 119 24.31 -0.23 -0.82
CA ALA A 119 22.97 -0.24 -1.40
C ALA A 119 22.10 -1.42 -0.92
N ARG A 120 22.69 -2.61 -0.70
CA ARG A 120 21.98 -3.76 -0.12
C ARG A 120 21.60 -3.53 1.34
N GLN A 121 22.47 -2.91 2.12
CA GLN A 121 22.19 -2.59 3.52
C GLN A 121 21.06 -1.56 3.64
N ASP A 122 21.08 -0.53 2.79
CA ASP A 122 20.03 0.48 2.71
C ASP A 122 18.68 -0.12 2.30
N ALA A 123 18.67 -0.96 1.25
CA ALA A 123 17.47 -1.67 0.83
C ALA A 123 16.91 -2.57 1.94
N GLY A 124 17.79 -3.26 2.68
CA GLY A 124 17.38 -4.08 3.82
C GLY A 124 16.78 -3.25 4.96
N THR A 125 17.30 -2.03 5.19
CA THR A 125 16.77 -1.10 6.18
C THR A 125 15.42 -0.54 5.75
N ALA A 126 15.30 -0.11 4.49
CA ALA A 126 14.04 0.37 3.92
C ALA A 126 12.93 -0.70 4.03
N LEU A 127 13.24 -1.96 3.69
CA LEU A 127 12.28 -3.05 3.80
C LEU A 127 11.83 -3.28 5.25
N ARG A 128 12.75 -3.29 6.23
CA ARG A 128 12.39 -3.43 7.65
C ARG A 128 11.50 -2.28 8.14
N THR A 129 11.81 -1.06 7.72
CA THR A 129 11.01 0.13 8.06
C THR A 129 9.61 0.04 7.45
N ALA A 130 9.51 -0.33 6.17
CA ALA A 130 8.23 -0.55 5.51
C ALA A 130 7.42 -1.66 6.18
N ASP A 131 8.06 -2.79 6.52
CA ASP A 131 7.41 -3.90 7.23
C ASP A 131 6.85 -3.47 8.58
N LYS A 132 7.64 -2.70 9.34
CA LYS A 132 7.20 -2.15 10.61
C LYS A 132 6.00 -1.21 10.42
N ALA A 133 6.11 -0.28 9.49
CA ALA A 133 5.05 0.70 9.20
C ALA A 133 3.76 0.02 8.70
N ALA A 134 3.86 -1.04 7.90
CA ALA A 134 2.71 -1.81 7.45
C ALA A 134 2.06 -2.59 8.61
N ARG A 135 2.85 -3.20 9.50
CA ARG A 135 2.34 -3.90 10.68
C ARG A 135 1.61 -2.95 11.62
N GLU A 136 2.19 -1.80 11.93
CA GLU A 136 1.59 -0.79 12.80
C GLU A 136 0.18 -0.40 12.32
N LEU A 137 -0.05 -0.28 11.00
CA LEU A 137 -1.38 0.01 10.45
C LEU A 137 -2.43 -1.05 10.77
N PHE A 138 -2.06 -2.34 10.87
CA PHE A 138 -2.98 -3.43 11.17
C PHE A 138 -3.09 -3.72 12.67
N GLU A 139 -2.11 -3.29 13.46
CA GLU A 139 -2.14 -3.37 14.92
C GLU A 139 -3.09 -2.33 15.54
N ASP A 140 -3.37 -1.23 14.83
CA ASP A 140 -4.36 -0.26 15.26
C ASP A 140 -5.74 -0.92 15.49
N PRO A 141 -6.46 -0.54 16.56
CA PRO A 141 -7.72 -1.16 16.90
C PRO A 141 -8.78 -0.89 15.83
N VAL A 142 -9.57 -1.92 15.54
CA VAL A 142 -10.78 -1.77 14.73
C VAL A 142 -11.74 -0.81 15.44
N GLN A 143 -12.30 0.13 14.70
CA GLN A 143 -13.20 1.14 15.26
C GLN A 143 -14.65 0.64 15.22
N ASP A 144 -15.27 0.47 16.39
CA ASP A 144 -16.66 -0.03 16.52
C ASP A 144 -17.68 0.73 15.68
N HIS A 145 -17.49 2.05 15.53
CA HIS A 145 -18.43 2.87 14.77
C HIS A 145 -18.35 2.58 13.26
N LEU A 146 -17.17 2.21 12.74
CA LEU A 146 -16.97 1.81 11.35
C LEU A 146 -17.50 0.40 11.12
N VAL A 147 -17.35 -0.51 12.10
CA VAL A 147 -18.00 -1.84 12.07
C VAL A 147 -19.52 -1.68 11.97
N ARG A 148 -20.11 -0.82 12.81
CA ARG A 148 -21.56 -0.54 12.74
C ARG A 148 -21.97 0.12 11.43
N ALA A 149 -21.14 1.00 10.86
CA ALA A 149 -21.40 1.59 9.55
C ALA A 149 -21.39 0.53 8.43
N TRP A 150 -20.38 -0.35 8.43
CA TRP A 150 -20.27 -1.46 7.51
C TRP A 150 -21.48 -2.39 7.56
N GLN A 151 -21.88 -2.80 8.77
CA GLN A 151 -23.07 -3.63 8.97
C GLN A 151 -24.36 -2.94 8.51
N ARG A 152 -24.51 -1.63 8.79
CA ARG A 152 -25.68 -0.85 8.32
C ARG A 152 -25.75 -0.77 6.80
N ALA A 153 -24.60 -0.72 6.12
CA ALA A 153 -24.54 -0.74 4.66
C ALA A 153 -24.88 -2.12 4.08
N GLY A 154 -24.89 -3.18 4.91
CA GLY A 154 -25.17 -4.57 4.49
C GLY A 154 -23.94 -5.48 4.49
N GLY A 155 -22.80 -4.98 4.98
CA GLY A 155 -21.55 -5.73 5.01
C GLY A 155 -21.50 -6.76 6.13
N LEU A 156 -20.88 -7.90 5.86
CA LEU A 156 -20.60 -8.92 6.87
C LEU A 156 -19.27 -8.61 7.54
N VAL A 157 -19.22 -8.68 8.87
CA VAL A 157 -17.96 -8.56 9.61
C VAL A 157 -17.24 -9.89 9.48
N PRO A 158 -15.98 -9.92 9.00
CA PRO A 158 -15.21 -11.16 9.01
C PRO A 158 -15.12 -11.66 10.45
N ALA A 159 -15.51 -12.92 10.67
CA ALA A 159 -15.37 -13.56 11.98
C ALA A 159 -13.87 -13.54 12.33
N THR A 160 -13.54 -12.78 13.36
CA THR A 160 -12.16 -12.50 13.78
C THR A 160 -11.34 -13.77 13.98
N ALA A 161 -10.12 -13.76 13.43
CA ALA A 161 -8.97 -14.48 13.96
C ALA A 161 -8.02 -13.48 14.61
#